data_AF-A0A3A3DD66-F1
#
_entry.id   AF-A0A3A3DD66-F1
#
_cell.length_a   1.000
_cell.length_b   1.000
_cell.length_c   1.000
_cell.angle_alpha   90.00
_cell.angle_beta   90.00
_cell.angle_gamma   90.00
#
_symmetry.space_group_name_H-M   'P 1'
#
loop_
_entity.id
_entity.type
_entity.pdbx_description
1 polymer ?
#
loop_
_entity_poly.entity_id
_entity_poly.type
_entity_poly.pdbx_seq_one_letter_code
_entity_poly.pdbx_strand_id
1 'polypeptide(L)'
;MNQPNTIPNPDAVLQTIKSILSGPMANPRMDAFGPDARLGHDLGLDSVALMTLMLHLDEAGIDMAEDTFDRAPTMTVQALAQALAGVTPANDEPLDIKVHCVVSCLCQALKDKGGIDHRPLYMGLWDGQVIVDDKMRLSYHAENIDHGFYLDWAQRLFGLDVTRWYDDAAPKADNLARLQRLLADWRPGLYVMPMVDMFMLPSRDNKFAQDPFPHYALLQPTADAATWLMRDPDFRWEGDVPAADLRAAFTRGTVAGGFAFDNADAHAASDANIQAMYQATFDADATPLIDAIRRIVQAHATFLPRADLENALRELPVIAIRKYAYEHALAIFGDIEGDDYDTFEECCDRIAALHGGLNAVHLRAVAYGRNGDAGDLARVMQELDRLTELERGIKATLAEWHARWWGGRA
;
A
#
# COMPACT_ATOMS: atom_id res chain seq x y z
N MET A 1 13.55 -35.26 -17.43
CA MET A 1 13.13 -35.94 -16.18
C MET A 1 13.38 -34.93 -15.07
N ASN A 2 12.40 -34.08 -14.78
CA ASN A 2 12.50 -33.13 -13.67
C ASN A 2 12.31 -33.93 -12.39
N GLN A 3 13.31 -33.93 -11.51
CA GLN A 3 13.11 -34.40 -10.15
C GLN A 3 12.03 -33.53 -9.50
N PRO A 4 11.08 -34.09 -8.75
CA PRO A 4 10.16 -33.28 -7.97
C PRO A 4 10.97 -32.46 -6.97
N ASN A 5 10.78 -31.13 -6.97
CA ASN A 5 11.31 -30.26 -5.92
C ASN A 5 10.86 -30.85 -4.59
N THR A 6 11.80 -31.37 -3.81
CA THR A 6 11.56 -31.85 -2.45
C THR A 6 11.05 -30.69 -1.63
N ILE A 7 9.79 -30.78 -1.20
CA ILE A 7 9.19 -29.84 -0.24
C ILE A 7 10.10 -29.80 1.00
N PRO A 8 10.68 -28.65 1.36
CA PRO A 8 11.64 -28.58 2.45
C PRO A 8 10.94 -28.82 3.79
N ASN A 9 11.58 -29.58 4.69
CA ASN A 9 11.07 -29.79 6.05
C ASN A 9 10.99 -28.44 6.79
N PRO A 10 9.85 -28.07 7.43
CA PRO A 10 9.73 -26.83 8.20
C PRO A 10 10.87 -26.58 9.20
N ASP A 11 11.38 -27.63 9.85
CA ASP A 11 12.50 -27.49 10.79
C ASP A 11 13.81 -27.13 10.06
N ALA A 12 14.01 -27.66 8.85
CA ALA A 12 15.16 -27.32 8.02
C ALA A 12 15.07 -25.89 7.49
N VAL A 13 13.87 -25.46 7.06
CA VAL A 13 13.62 -24.07 6.65
C VAL A 13 13.88 -23.10 7.81
N LEU A 14 13.43 -23.44 9.01
CA LEU A 14 13.66 -22.63 10.21
C LEU A 14 15.16 -22.47 10.51
N GLN A 15 15.95 -23.55 10.39
CA GLN A 15 17.41 -23.46 10.54
C GLN A 15 18.06 -22.62 9.44
N THR A 16 17.58 -22.72 8.20
CA THR A 16 18.06 -21.89 7.08
C THR A 16 17.77 -20.41 7.34
N ILE A 17 16.54 -20.05 7.75
CA ILE A 17 16.17 -18.69 8.14
C ILE A 17 17.10 -18.19 9.25
N LYS A 18 17.32 -19.00 10.30
CA LYS A 18 18.24 -18.66 11.39
C LYS A 18 19.66 -18.39 10.87
N SER A 19 20.19 -19.26 10.00
CA SER A 19 21.54 -19.13 9.44
C SER A 19 21.69 -17.87 8.58
N ILE A 20 20.68 -17.54 7.78
CA ILE A 20 20.65 -16.33 6.96
C ILE A 20 20.65 -15.07 7.83
N LEU A 21 19.73 -15.04 8.81
CA LEU A 21 19.56 -13.88 9.69
C LEU A 21 20.77 -13.63 10.57
N SER A 22 21.39 -14.69 11.13
CA SER A 22 22.58 -14.57 11.98
C SER A 22 23.90 -14.38 11.21
N GLY A 23 23.95 -14.80 9.95
CA GLY A 23 25.14 -14.75 9.12
C GLY A 23 25.06 -13.65 8.07
N PRO A 24 24.70 -13.96 6.80
CA PRO A 24 24.69 -13.02 5.68
C PRO A 24 23.98 -11.68 5.95
N MET A 25 22.85 -11.69 6.66
CA MET A 25 22.11 -10.47 6.99
C MET A 25 22.61 -9.79 8.27
N ALA A 26 23.38 -10.48 9.10
CA ALA A 26 23.89 -10.00 10.38
C ALA A 26 22.84 -9.23 11.20
N ASN A 27 21.63 -9.80 11.35
CA ASN A 27 20.51 -9.16 12.00
C ASN A 27 20.88 -8.78 13.45
N PRO A 28 20.76 -7.50 13.85
CA PRO A 28 21.15 -7.06 15.19
C PRO A 28 20.23 -7.59 16.31
N ARG A 29 19.07 -8.16 15.99
CA ARG A 29 18.05 -8.63 16.94
C ARG A 29 18.02 -10.15 17.11
N MET A 30 19.12 -10.84 16.85
CA MET A 30 19.19 -12.31 16.98
C MET A 30 18.93 -12.82 18.41
N ASP A 31 19.10 -11.99 19.44
CA ASP A 31 18.75 -12.34 20.83
C ASP A 31 17.24 -12.60 21.01
N ALA A 32 16.39 -12.02 20.15
CA ALA A 32 14.94 -12.24 20.16
C ALA A 32 14.51 -13.42 19.26
N PHE A 33 15.45 -14.10 18.60
CA PHE A 33 15.11 -15.17 17.65
C PHE A 33 14.57 -16.42 18.35
N GLY A 34 13.36 -16.81 17.95
CA GLY A 34 12.69 -18.03 18.36
C GLY A 34 11.56 -18.40 17.39
N PRO A 35 10.98 -19.60 17.50
CA PRO A 35 9.89 -20.04 16.62
C PRO A 35 8.67 -19.11 16.68
N ASP A 36 8.38 -18.55 17.85
CA ASP A 36 7.27 -17.63 18.08
C ASP A 36 7.61 -16.16 17.79
N ALA A 37 8.88 -15.85 17.48
CA ALA A 37 9.30 -14.48 17.20
C ALA A 37 8.67 -14.00 15.89
N ARG A 38 8.06 -12.82 15.93
CA ARG A 38 7.48 -12.15 14.75
C ARG A 38 8.59 -11.52 13.91
N LEU A 39 8.53 -11.76 12.60
CA LEU A 39 9.56 -11.32 11.66
C LEU A 39 9.68 -9.78 11.64
N GLY A 40 8.56 -9.07 11.49
CA GLY A 40 8.55 -7.61 11.49
C GLY A 40 8.86 -7.01 12.86
N HIS A 41 8.07 -7.37 13.88
CA HIS A 41 8.16 -6.76 15.21
C HIS A 41 9.42 -7.15 16.00
N ASP A 42 9.61 -8.45 16.27
CA ASP A 42 10.67 -8.92 17.17
C ASP A 42 12.04 -8.90 16.49
N LEU A 43 12.08 -9.34 15.23
CA LEU A 43 13.32 -9.42 14.46
C LEU A 43 13.63 -8.15 13.66
N GLY A 44 12.72 -7.16 13.65
CA GLY A 44 12.93 -5.89 12.98
C GLY A 44 13.07 -6.02 11.46
N LEU A 45 12.50 -7.07 10.87
CA LEU A 45 12.59 -7.29 9.43
C LEU A 45 11.56 -6.42 8.71
N ASP A 46 12.01 -5.27 8.22
CA ASP A 46 11.25 -4.44 7.28
C ASP A 46 11.15 -5.11 5.90
N SER A 47 10.44 -4.49 4.96
CA SER A 47 10.29 -5.04 3.60
C SER A 47 11.63 -5.24 2.89
N VAL A 48 12.67 -4.45 3.21
CA VAL A 48 14.01 -4.57 2.61
C VAL A 48 14.75 -5.77 3.20
N ALA A 49 14.67 -5.95 4.51
CA ALA A 49 15.24 -7.07 5.22
C ALA A 49 14.52 -8.38 4.87
N LEU A 50 13.19 -8.36 4.73
CA LEU A 50 12.40 -9.49 4.22
C LEU A 50 12.76 -9.81 2.78
N MET A 51 12.97 -8.80 1.95
CA MET A 51 13.40 -8.99 0.56
C MET A 51 14.84 -9.53 0.48
N THR A 52 15.72 -9.12 1.38
CA THR A 52 17.07 -9.68 1.52
C THR A 52 17.01 -11.13 2.02
N LEU A 53 16.12 -11.42 2.97
CA LEU A 53 15.86 -12.78 3.44
C LEU A 53 15.34 -13.66 2.31
N MET A 54 14.40 -13.16 1.51
CA MET A 54 13.87 -13.84 0.32
C MET A 54 14.97 -14.16 -0.69
N LEU A 55 15.86 -13.22 -1.00
CA LEU A 55 16.99 -13.45 -1.92
C LEU A 55 17.93 -14.55 -1.41
N HIS A 56 18.28 -14.53 -0.12
CA HIS A 56 19.12 -15.59 0.46
C HIS A 56 18.40 -16.94 0.58
N LEU A 57 17.08 -16.94 0.73
CA LEU A 57 16.28 -18.17 0.69
C LEU A 57 16.27 -18.76 -0.73
N ASP A 58 16.13 -17.93 -1.75
CA ASP A 58 16.23 -18.35 -3.16
C ASP A 58 17.63 -18.91 -3.48
N GLU A 59 18.71 -18.25 -3.01
CA GLU A 59 20.08 -18.78 -3.08
C GLU A 59 20.24 -20.14 -2.38
N ALA A 60 19.46 -20.38 -1.33
CA ALA A 60 19.40 -21.65 -0.60
C ALA A 60 18.44 -22.68 -1.23
N GLY A 61 17.80 -22.36 -2.37
CA GLY A 61 16.86 -23.22 -3.07
C GLY A 61 15.46 -23.28 -2.44
N ILE A 62 15.10 -22.29 -1.63
CA ILE A 62 13.79 -22.15 -0.98
C ILE A 62 13.07 -20.97 -1.61
N ASP A 63 12.07 -21.27 -2.45
CA ASP A 63 11.25 -20.24 -3.09
C ASP A 63 10.24 -19.67 -2.09
N MET A 64 10.09 -18.35 -2.08
CA MET A 64 9.09 -17.64 -1.28
C MET A 64 8.06 -17.03 -2.23
N ALA A 65 6.87 -17.60 -2.23
CA ALA A 65 5.75 -17.07 -3.00
C ALA A 65 5.35 -15.66 -2.53
N GLU A 66 4.83 -14.85 -3.45
CA GLU A 66 4.45 -13.45 -3.21
C GLU A 66 3.41 -13.32 -2.08
N ASP A 67 2.42 -14.22 -2.04
CA ASP A 67 1.41 -14.28 -0.98
C ASP A 67 2.03 -14.51 0.43
N THR A 68 3.15 -15.22 0.48
CA THR A 68 3.89 -15.53 1.69
C THR A 68 4.76 -14.35 2.05
N PHE A 69 5.39 -13.70 1.07
CA PHE A 69 6.13 -12.46 1.26
C PHE A 69 5.25 -11.33 1.83
N ASP A 70 4.05 -11.15 1.29
CA ASP A 70 3.11 -10.10 1.72
C ASP A 70 2.58 -10.29 3.14
N ARG A 71 2.54 -11.55 3.60
CA ARG A 71 2.16 -11.94 4.96
C ARG A 71 3.36 -11.99 5.90
N ALA A 72 4.57 -12.22 5.38
CA ALA A 72 5.79 -12.43 6.15
C ALA A 72 6.03 -11.40 7.27
N PRO A 73 5.79 -10.08 7.10
CA PRO A 73 5.97 -9.12 8.20
C PRO A 73 5.17 -9.47 9.47
N THR A 74 4.01 -10.10 9.30
CA THR A 74 3.07 -10.47 10.38
C THR A 74 3.24 -11.91 10.87
N MET A 75 4.06 -12.70 10.18
CA MET A 75 4.26 -14.11 10.50
C MET A 75 5.28 -14.27 11.62
N THR A 76 5.13 -15.35 12.38
CA THR A 76 6.23 -15.84 13.22
C THR A 76 7.27 -16.55 12.34
N VAL A 77 8.48 -16.73 12.86
CA VAL A 77 9.52 -17.54 12.18
C VAL A 77 8.98 -18.94 11.85
N GLN A 78 8.22 -19.55 12.77
CA GLN A 78 7.61 -20.86 12.54
C GLN A 78 6.54 -20.83 11.44
N ALA A 79 5.67 -19.82 11.44
CA ALA A 79 4.64 -19.68 10.41
C ALA A 79 5.27 -19.49 9.02
N LEU A 80 6.34 -18.69 8.91
CA LEU A 80 7.06 -18.52 7.64
C LEU A 80 7.70 -19.84 7.20
N ALA A 81 8.36 -20.55 8.11
CA ALA A 81 8.95 -21.85 7.80
C ALA A 81 7.91 -22.89 7.35
N GLN A 82 6.71 -22.85 7.92
CA GLN A 82 5.58 -23.69 7.52
C GLN A 82 5.04 -23.31 6.13
N ALA A 83 4.86 -22.02 5.85
CA ALA A 83 4.40 -21.55 4.55
C ALA A 83 5.39 -21.92 3.42
N LEU A 84 6.69 -21.70 3.65
CA LEU A 84 7.77 -22.09 2.72
C LEU A 84 7.91 -23.60 2.55
N ALA A 85 7.43 -24.38 3.52
CA ALA A 85 7.31 -25.83 3.44
C ALA A 85 5.98 -26.30 2.83
N GLY A 86 5.18 -25.39 2.24
CA GLY A 86 3.92 -25.72 1.58
C GLY A 86 2.79 -26.12 2.54
N VAL A 87 2.86 -25.72 3.81
CA VAL A 87 1.78 -25.91 4.78
C VAL A 87 0.88 -24.66 4.78
N THR A 88 -0.21 -24.70 4.00
CA THR A 88 -1.14 -23.57 3.85
C THR A 88 -2.19 -23.55 4.97
N PRO A 89 -2.32 -22.48 5.78
CA PRO A 89 -3.56 -22.20 6.50
C PRO A 89 -4.59 -21.62 5.53
N ALA A 90 -5.83 -22.11 5.57
CA ALA A 90 -6.95 -21.52 4.85
C ALA A 90 -7.25 -20.12 5.40
N ASN A 91 -7.54 -19.15 4.53
CA ASN A 91 -8.22 -17.93 4.94
C ASN A 91 -9.22 -17.49 3.87
N ASP A 92 -10.51 -17.51 4.24
CA ASP A 92 -11.70 -17.17 3.44
C ASP A 92 -12.13 -15.71 3.68
N GLU A 93 -11.24 -14.73 3.55
CA GLU A 93 -11.65 -13.32 3.62
C GLU A 93 -11.59 -12.67 2.24
N PRO A 94 -12.71 -12.09 1.73
CA PRO A 94 -12.69 -11.38 0.45
C PRO A 94 -11.61 -10.28 0.46
N LEU A 95 -10.82 -10.22 -0.61
CA LEU A 95 -9.74 -9.24 -0.79
C LEU A 95 -10.33 -7.84 -0.97
N ASP A 96 -10.60 -7.13 0.12
CA ASP A 96 -10.80 -5.67 0.10
C ASP A 96 -9.44 -4.96 -0.08
N ILE A 97 -8.99 -4.77 -1.32
CA ILE A 97 -7.66 -4.22 -1.57
C ILE A 97 -7.63 -2.72 -1.28
N LYS A 98 -6.78 -2.32 -0.34
CA LYS A 98 -6.64 -0.95 0.16
C LYS A 98 -5.37 -0.34 -0.38
N VAL A 99 -5.51 0.87 -0.91
CA VAL A 99 -4.58 1.43 -1.90
C VAL A 99 -4.01 2.79 -1.47
N HIS A 100 -4.72 3.51 -0.60
CA HIS A 100 -4.42 4.90 -0.29
C HIS A 100 -5.08 5.33 1.03
N CYS A 101 -4.27 5.63 2.04
CA CYS A 101 -4.70 5.96 3.40
C CYS A 101 -5.87 6.95 3.52
N VAL A 102 -5.80 8.09 2.80
CA VAL A 102 -6.89 9.08 2.78
C VAL A 102 -8.19 8.53 2.20
N VAL A 103 -8.15 7.90 1.02
CA VAL A 103 -9.34 7.32 0.38
C VAL A 103 -9.91 6.21 1.25
N SER A 104 -9.06 5.34 1.81
CA SER A 104 -9.47 4.27 2.73
C SER A 104 -10.20 4.81 3.97
N CYS A 105 -9.71 5.92 4.55
CA CYS A 105 -10.38 6.58 5.67
C CYS A 105 -11.73 7.22 5.30
N LEU A 106 -11.83 7.88 4.14
CA LEU A 106 -13.08 8.45 3.64
C LEU A 106 -14.12 7.36 3.36
N CYS A 107 -13.70 6.28 2.70
CA CYS A 107 -14.52 5.10 2.42
C CYS A 107 -15.02 4.43 3.71
N GLN A 108 -14.27 4.49 4.82
CA GLN A 108 -14.73 3.95 6.10
C GLN A 108 -16.01 4.65 6.58
N ALA A 109 -16.14 5.96 6.37
CA ALA A 109 -17.36 6.68 6.75
C ALA A 109 -18.59 6.25 5.95
N LEU A 110 -18.39 5.91 4.67
CA LEU A 110 -19.44 5.36 3.80
C LEU A 110 -19.83 3.93 4.21
N LYS A 111 -18.83 3.11 4.56
CA LYS A 111 -19.06 1.75 5.07
C LYS A 111 -19.83 1.76 6.39
N ASP A 112 -19.42 2.61 7.34
CA ASP A 112 -20.08 2.75 8.64
C ASP A 112 -21.53 3.27 8.51
N LYS A 113 -21.82 4.11 7.49
CA LYS A 113 -23.19 4.54 7.15
C LYS A 113 -24.05 3.36 6.66
N GLY A 114 -23.43 2.44 5.93
CA GLY A 114 -24.07 1.28 5.31
C GLY A 114 -24.83 1.62 4.03
N GLY A 115 -24.96 0.62 3.14
CA GLY A 115 -25.76 0.74 1.91
C GLY A 115 -25.21 1.69 0.84
N ILE A 116 -23.97 2.18 0.99
CA ILE A 116 -23.29 3.02 0.00
C ILE A 116 -22.12 2.25 -0.59
N ASP A 117 -22.14 2.11 -1.92
CA ASP A 117 -20.98 1.62 -2.66
C ASP A 117 -19.89 2.69 -2.69
N HIS A 118 -18.80 2.43 -1.99
CA HIS A 118 -17.68 3.35 -1.80
C HIS A 118 -16.59 3.19 -2.88
N ARG A 119 -16.66 2.12 -3.69
CA ARG A 119 -15.67 1.79 -4.73
C ARG A 119 -15.40 2.94 -5.72
N PRO A 120 -16.36 3.80 -6.09
CA PRO A 120 -16.09 4.91 -7.01
C PRO A 120 -14.97 5.86 -6.55
N LEU A 121 -14.71 5.97 -5.23
CA LEU A 121 -13.62 6.82 -4.74
C LEU A 121 -12.22 6.26 -5.02
N TYR A 122 -12.10 4.95 -5.27
CA TYR A 122 -10.83 4.32 -5.62
C TYR A 122 -10.45 4.51 -7.09
N MET A 123 -11.38 4.98 -7.93
CA MET A 123 -11.15 5.16 -9.36
C MET A 123 -9.99 6.14 -9.60
N GLY A 124 -9.09 5.79 -10.53
CA GLY A 124 -7.94 6.63 -10.88
C GLY A 124 -6.73 6.50 -9.97
N LEU A 125 -6.83 5.85 -8.80
CA LEU A 125 -5.69 5.71 -7.89
C LEU A 125 -4.51 4.98 -8.53
N TRP A 126 -4.75 4.06 -9.47
CA TRP A 126 -3.72 3.34 -10.22
C TRP A 126 -2.74 4.28 -10.95
N ASP A 127 -3.21 5.48 -11.35
CA ASP A 127 -2.42 6.55 -11.98
C ASP A 127 -2.31 7.79 -11.10
N GLY A 128 -2.65 7.65 -9.81
CA GLY A 128 -2.52 8.73 -8.84
C GLY A 128 -1.12 9.34 -8.88
N GLN A 129 -1.04 10.64 -8.56
CA GLN A 129 0.16 11.46 -8.70
C GLN A 129 1.44 10.72 -8.29
N VAL A 130 2.42 10.69 -9.20
CA VAL A 130 3.75 10.11 -8.99
C VAL A 130 4.75 11.24 -8.83
N ILE A 131 5.30 11.38 -7.63
CA ILE A 131 6.31 12.40 -7.32
C ILE A 131 7.70 11.81 -7.44
N VAL A 132 8.56 12.51 -8.19
CA VAL A 132 9.98 12.21 -8.33
C VAL A 132 10.75 13.48 -8.01
N ASP A 133 11.65 13.43 -7.03
CA ASP A 133 12.46 14.59 -6.62
C ASP A 133 13.63 14.88 -7.58
N ASP A 134 14.38 15.95 -7.31
CA ASP A 134 15.54 16.35 -8.13
C ASP A 134 16.68 15.31 -8.12
N LYS A 135 16.67 14.38 -7.17
CA LYS A 135 17.62 13.26 -7.06
C LYS A 135 17.06 11.98 -7.68
N MET A 136 15.95 12.08 -8.42
CA MET A 136 15.26 10.98 -9.07
C MET A 136 14.76 9.93 -8.08
N ARG A 137 14.27 10.35 -6.92
CA ARG A 137 13.73 9.46 -5.88
C ARG A 137 12.20 9.50 -5.92
N LEU A 138 11.57 8.32 -5.91
CA LEU A 138 10.13 8.22 -5.71
C LEU A 138 9.76 8.71 -4.31
N SER A 139 8.63 9.40 -4.22
CA SER A 139 8.05 9.82 -2.95
C SER A 139 6.56 9.45 -2.89
N TYR A 140 6.22 8.55 -1.98
CA TYR A 140 4.86 8.20 -1.57
C TYR A 140 4.24 9.31 -0.72
N HIS A 141 5.06 10.01 0.06
CA HIS A 141 4.69 11.23 0.77
C HIS A 141 5.67 12.37 0.44
N ALA A 142 5.14 13.46 -0.10
CA ALA A 142 5.86 14.69 -0.34
C ALA A 142 4.98 15.90 0.01
N GLU A 143 5.61 17.03 0.37
CA GLU A 143 4.90 18.26 0.74
C GLU A 143 3.92 18.75 -0.34
N ASN A 144 4.17 18.37 -1.59
CA ASN A 144 3.37 18.75 -2.76
C ASN A 144 2.35 17.68 -3.20
N ILE A 145 2.12 16.61 -2.43
CA ILE A 145 1.04 15.66 -2.74
C ILE A 145 -0.30 16.34 -2.49
N ASP A 146 -1.05 16.53 -3.57
CA ASP A 146 -2.36 17.13 -3.52
C ASP A 146 -3.43 16.08 -3.19
N HIS A 147 -4.00 16.19 -1.99
CA HIS A 147 -5.14 15.37 -1.59
C HIS A 147 -6.47 16.00 -2.04
N GLY A 148 -6.48 17.27 -2.45
CA GLY A 148 -7.66 18.04 -2.80
C GLY A 148 -8.53 17.36 -3.84
N PHE A 149 -7.92 16.74 -4.85
CA PHE A 149 -8.63 15.93 -5.85
C PHE A 149 -9.59 14.90 -5.21
N TYR A 150 -9.10 14.09 -4.26
CA TYR A 150 -9.91 13.05 -3.63
C TYR A 150 -10.93 13.62 -2.64
N LEU A 151 -10.63 14.76 -2.00
CA LEU A 151 -11.57 15.43 -1.10
C LEU A 151 -12.76 16.00 -1.89
N ASP A 152 -12.49 16.68 -3.00
CA ASP A 152 -13.49 17.23 -3.90
C ASP A 152 -14.37 16.11 -4.47
N TRP A 153 -13.77 14.98 -4.85
CA TRP A 153 -14.51 13.83 -5.34
C TRP A 153 -15.30 13.10 -4.25
N ALA A 154 -14.81 13.04 -3.01
CA ALA A 154 -15.58 12.49 -1.89
C ALA A 154 -16.86 13.31 -1.66
N GLN A 155 -16.77 14.63 -1.75
CA GLN A 155 -17.94 15.51 -1.69
C GLN A 155 -18.85 15.32 -2.91
N ARG A 156 -18.30 15.31 -4.12
CA ARG A 156 -19.11 15.22 -5.34
C ARG A 156 -19.80 13.87 -5.52
N LEU A 157 -19.11 12.77 -5.23
CA LEU A 157 -19.67 11.42 -5.36
C LEU A 157 -20.68 11.14 -4.24
N PHE A 158 -20.35 11.52 -3.00
CA PHE A 158 -21.05 11.00 -1.84
C PHE A 158 -21.62 12.06 -0.90
N GLY A 159 -21.37 13.34 -1.11
CA GLY A 159 -21.81 14.41 -0.20
C GLY A 159 -21.01 14.49 1.09
N LEU A 160 -19.82 13.87 1.16
CA LEU A 160 -18.95 14.00 2.33
C LEU A 160 -18.34 15.40 2.38
N ASP A 161 -18.70 16.18 3.41
CA ASP A 161 -18.06 17.47 3.68
C ASP A 161 -16.75 17.25 4.46
N VAL A 162 -15.62 17.44 3.77
CA VAL A 162 -14.29 17.21 4.35
C VAL A 162 -13.57 18.51 4.58
N THR A 163 -13.35 18.83 5.86
CA THR A 163 -12.64 20.05 6.27
C THR A 163 -11.21 19.72 6.70
N ARG A 164 -10.23 20.37 6.08
CA ARG A 164 -8.85 20.41 6.60
C ARG A 164 -8.81 21.30 7.83
N TRP A 165 -8.47 20.74 9.00
CA TRP A 165 -8.35 21.49 10.26
C TRP A 165 -6.89 21.80 10.65
N TYR A 166 -5.95 21.05 10.06
CA TYR A 166 -4.52 21.26 10.27
C TYR A 166 -4.05 22.52 9.56
N ASP A 167 -3.31 23.36 10.27
CA ASP A 167 -2.80 24.63 9.80
C ASP A 167 -1.28 24.60 9.75
N ASP A 168 -0.75 24.63 8.52
CA ASP A 168 0.68 24.47 8.25
C ASP A 168 1.52 25.66 8.78
N ALA A 169 0.90 26.81 9.02
CA ALA A 169 1.56 27.98 9.60
C ALA A 169 1.53 28.00 11.14
N ALA A 170 0.68 27.17 11.76
CA ALA A 170 0.56 27.10 13.21
C ALA A 170 1.63 26.20 13.86
N PRO A 171 2.11 26.54 15.07
CA PRO A 171 2.94 25.64 15.86
C PRO A 171 2.30 24.26 16.05
N LYS A 172 3.12 23.21 16.09
CA LYS A 172 2.65 21.82 16.32
C LYS A 172 1.78 21.67 17.57
N ALA A 173 2.08 22.41 18.64
CA ALA A 173 1.29 22.42 19.87
C ALA A 173 -0.15 22.93 19.64
N ASP A 174 -0.33 23.93 18.79
CA ASP A 174 -1.65 24.50 18.49
C ASP A 174 -2.48 23.52 17.64
N ASN A 175 -1.85 22.87 16.66
CA ASN A 175 -2.49 21.79 15.90
C ASN A 175 -2.85 20.59 16.78
N LEU A 176 -2.02 20.26 17.77
CA LEU A 176 -2.33 19.21 18.74
C LEU A 176 -3.55 19.60 19.60
N ALA A 177 -3.62 20.85 20.06
CA ALA A 177 -4.78 21.35 20.80
C ALA A 177 -6.07 21.36 19.94
N ARG A 178 -5.98 21.57 18.62
CA ARG A 178 -7.10 21.40 17.69
C ARG A 178 -7.55 19.94 17.60
N LEU A 179 -6.62 19.00 17.42
CA LEU A 179 -6.91 17.56 17.42
C LEU A 179 -7.63 17.13 18.71
N GLN A 180 -7.14 17.57 19.87
CA GLN A 180 -7.76 17.24 21.16
C GLN A 180 -9.18 17.79 21.30
N ARG A 181 -9.46 18.99 20.77
CA ARG A 181 -10.83 19.55 20.75
C ARG A 181 -11.75 18.73 19.83
N LEU A 182 -11.28 18.35 18.64
CA LEU A 182 -12.05 17.51 17.72
C LEU A 182 -12.41 16.15 18.35
N LEU A 183 -11.48 15.54 19.09
CA LEU A 183 -11.74 14.29 19.82
C LEU A 183 -12.67 14.48 21.02
N ALA A 184 -12.63 15.64 21.68
CA ALA A 184 -13.56 15.96 22.77
C ALA A 184 -14.99 16.22 22.28
N ASP A 185 -15.13 16.79 21.08
CA ASP A 185 -16.42 17.07 20.43
C ASP A 185 -16.93 15.89 19.57
N TRP A 186 -16.21 14.75 19.59
CA TRP A 186 -16.52 13.59 18.78
C TRP A 186 -17.88 12.99 19.14
N ARG A 187 -18.59 12.52 18.11
CA ARG A 187 -19.85 11.77 18.22
C ARG A 187 -19.93 10.75 17.08
N PRO A 188 -20.73 9.68 17.21
CA PRO A 188 -20.93 8.73 16.13
C PRO A 188 -21.32 9.43 14.81
N GLY A 189 -20.69 9.02 13.71
CA GLY A 189 -20.84 9.66 12.39
C GLY A 189 -19.85 10.81 12.13
N LEU A 190 -19.07 11.25 13.13
CA LEU A 190 -17.91 12.12 12.93
C LEU A 190 -16.61 11.32 12.79
N TYR A 191 -15.73 11.82 11.95
CA TYR A 191 -14.44 11.23 11.65
C TYR A 191 -13.34 12.27 11.82
N VAL A 192 -12.32 11.92 12.61
CA VAL A 192 -11.14 12.75 12.83
C VAL A 192 -9.94 12.01 12.26
N MET A 193 -9.37 12.55 11.20
CA MET A 193 -8.32 11.92 10.40
C MET A 193 -7.02 12.74 10.46
N PRO A 194 -6.23 12.66 11.53
CA PRO A 194 -4.90 13.25 11.58
C PRO A 194 -3.90 12.45 10.74
N MET A 195 -2.82 13.12 10.31
CA MET A 195 -1.60 12.42 9.92
C MET A 195 -0.77 12.08 11.16
N VAL A 196 -0.39 10.82 11.33
CA VAL A 196 0.48 10.34 12.40
C VAL A 196 1.70 9.63 11.81
N ASP A 197 2.83 9.66 12.52
CA ASP A 197 4.00 8.88 12.11
C ASP A 197 3.87 7.47 12.68
N MET A 198 3.61 6.51 11.80
CA MET A 198 3.33 5.15 12.17
C MET A 198 4.55 4.40 12.68
N PHE A 199 5.76 4.87 12.36
CA PHE A 199 6.99 4.33 12.94
C PHE A 199 7.04 4.51 14.46
N MET A 200 6.38 5.56 14.99
CA MET A 200 6.38 5.87 16.41
C MET A 200 5.35 5.07 17.22
N LEU A 201 4.53 4.21 16.60
CA LEU A 201 3.49 3.45 17.27
C LEU A 201 3.86 1.96 17.37
N PRO A 202 4.63 1.55 18.39
CA PRO A 202 5.16 0.18 18.52
C PRO A 202 4.08 -0.86 18.82
N SER A 203 2.87 -0.45 19.23
CA SER A 203 1.74 -1.35 19.48
C SER A 203 1.10 -1.92 18.21
N ARG A 204 1.60 -1.56 17.01
CA ARG A 204 1.09 -2.03 15.72
C ARG A 204 2.15 -2.77 14.92
N ASP A 205 1.78 -3.89 14.33
CA ASP A 205 2.56 -4.51 13.26
C ASP A 205 2.50 -3.62 12.01
N ASN A 206 3.61 -2.95 11.70
CA ASN A 206 3.72 -2.10 10.52
C ASN A 206 4.41 -2.86 9.40
N LYS A 207 3.68 -3.22 8.33
CA LYS A 207 4.24 -3.93 7.15
C LYS A 207 5.37 -3.15 6.48
N PHE A 208 5.40 -1.82 6.65
CA PHE A 208 6.44 -0.93 6.16
C PHE A 208 7.03 -0.20 7.36
N ALA A 209 7.88 -0.87 8.15
CA ALA A 209 8.59 -0.30 9.30
C ALA A 209 9.63 0.78 8.93
N GLN A 210 9.27 1.66 7.99
CA GLN A 210 10.08 2.75 7.47
C GLN A 210 10.11 3.90 8.48
N ASP A 211 11.28 4.52 8.67
CA ASP A 211 11.43 5.75 9.42
C ASP A 211 11.81 6.91 8.48
N PRO A 212 10.99 7.97 8.36
CA PRO A 212 9.64 8.14 8.92
C PRO A 212 8.57 7.39 8.12
N PHE A 213 7.39 7.16 8.72
CA PHE A 213 6.23 6.65 7.99
C PHE A 213 4.97 7.51 8.28
N PRO A 214 4.87 8.69 7.66
CA PRO A 214 3.65 9.51 7.70
C PRO A 214 2.47 8.71 7.14
N HIS A 215 1.32 8.76 7.83
CA HIS A 215 0.11 8.04 7.39
C HIS A 215 -1.14 8.71 7.95
N TYR A 216 -2.24 8.69 7.17
CA TYR A 216 -3.54 9.12 7.68
C TYR A 216 -4.31 7.94 8.25
N ALA A 217 -4.82 8.11 9.47
CA ALA A 217 -5.68 7.14 10.13
C ALA A 217 -6.80 7.86 10.86
N LEU A 218 -7.84 7.13 11.25
CA LEU A 218 -8.97 7.66 12.01
C LEU A 218 -8.70 7.52 13.51
N LEU A 219 -8.92 8.59 14.27
CA LEU A 219 -8.87 8.58 15.73
C LEU A 219 -10.25 8.84 16.32
N GLN A 220 -10.54 8.16 17.43
CA GLN A 220 -11.78 8.30 18.20
C GLN A 220 -11.45 8.24 19.70
N PRO A 221 -12.19 8.97 20.56
CA PRO A 221 -12.04 8.84 22.00
C PRO A 221 -12.52 7.47 22.49
N THR A 222 -11.95 6.97 23.58
CA THR A 222 -12.46 5.81 24.31
C THR A 222 -13.06 6.25 25.66
N ALA A 223 -13.54 5.29 26.45
CA ALA A 223 -13.97 5.56 27.83
C ALA A 223 -12.79 5.90 28.77
N ASP A 224 -11.57 5.49 28.44
CA ASP A 224 -10.35 5.83 29.18
C ASP A 224 -9.64 7.00 28.50
N ALA A 225 -9.56 8.15 29.17
CA ALA A 225 -8.88 9.33 28.63
C ALA A 225 -7.37 9.13 28.36
N ALA A 226 -6.76 8.06 28.89
CA ALA A 226 -5.38 7.69 28.60
C ALA A 226 -5.21 6.94 27.28
N THR A 227 -6.29 6.47 26.64
CA THR A 227 -6.25 5.74 25.36
C THR A 227 -7.14 6.40 24.32
N TRP A 228 -6.76 6.28 23.05
CA TRP A 228 -7.62 6.60 21.92
C TRP A 228 -7.76 5.36 21.05
N LEU A 229 -8.95 5.17 20.47
CA LEU A 229 -9.15 4.15 19.47
C LEU A 229 -8.58 4.70 18.16
N MET A 230 -7.65 3.95 17.56
CA MET A 230 -7.18 4.23 16.22
C MET A 230 -7.72 3.17 15.28
N ARG A 231 -8.32 3.61 14.18
CA ARG A 231 -8.75 2.76 13.07
C ARG A 231 -7.90 3.14 11.86
N ASP A 232 -7.23 2.16 11.30
CA ASP A 232 -6.51 2.25 10.05
C ASP A 232 -7.19 1.33 9.02
N PRO A 233 -8.16 1.86 8.26
CA PRO A 233 -8.85 1.09 7.23
C PRO A 233 -7.93 0.64 6.11
N ASP A 234 -6.78 1.29 5.92
CA ASP A 234 -5.82 0.96 4.88
C ASP A 234 -5.03 -0.31 5.23
N PHE A 235 -4.65 -0.44 6.51
CA PHE A 235 -3.96 -1.62 7.04
C PHE A 235 -4.90 -2.64 7.70
N ARG A 236 -6.22 -2.44 7.63
CA ARG A 236 -7.25 -3.26 8.30
C ARG A 236 -6.97 -3.47 9.79
N TRP A 237 -6.53 -2.41 10.45
CA TRP A 237 -6.15 -2.46 11.85
C TRP A 237 -7.03 -1.53 12.67
N GLU A 238 -7.49 -2.02 13.82
CA GLU A 238 -8.25 -1.24 14.79
C GLU A 238 -7.80 -1.65 16.19
N GLY A 239 -7.57 -0.66 17.05
CA GLY A 239 -7.18 -0.94 18.43
C GLY A 239 -6.96 0.30 19.28
N ASP A 240 -7.00 0.08 20.59
CA ASP A 240 -6.69 1.10 21.59
C ASP A 240 -5.18 1.36 21.61
N VAL A 241 -4.80 2.63 21.51
CA VAL A 241 -3.41 3.09 21.57
C VAL A 241 -3.27 4.09 22.70
N PRO A 242 -2.18 4.07 23.48
CA PRO A 242 -1.91 5.11 24.46
C PRO A 242 -1.96 6.50 23.80
N ALA A 243 -2.80 7.38 24.34
CA ALA A 243 -2.96 8.73 23.81
C ALA A 243 -1.63 9.50 23.82
N ALA A 244 -0.72 9.19 24.75
CA ALA A 244 0.63 9.76 24.78
C ALA A 244 1.43 9.44 23.50
N ASP A 245 1.34 8.20 23.01
CA ASP A 245 2.10 7.73 21.85
C ASP A 245 1.53 8.35 20.56
N LEU A 246 0.20 8.40 20.43
CA LEU A 246 -0.46 9.07 19.30
C LEU A 246 -0.14 10.58 19.25
N ARG A 247 -0.07 11.23 20.41
CA ARG A 247 0.37 12.63 20.50
C ARG A 247 1.82 12.78 20.04
N ALA A 248 2.71 11.90 20.50
CA ALA A 248 4.12 11.92 20.08
C ALA A 248 4.25 11.73 18.57
N ALA A 249 3.59 10.71 18.01
CA ALA A 249 3.53 10.41 16.58
C ALA A 249 2.99 11.60 15.74
N PHE A 250 1.93 12.26 16.21
CA PHE A 250 1.34 13.44 15.55
C PHE A 250 2.26 14.68 15.60
N THR A 251 3.02 14.84 16.68
CA THR A 251 3.91 16.00 16.87
C THR A 251 5.26 15.87 16.18
N ARG A 252 5.56 14.72 15.56
CA ARG A 252 6.80 14.52 14.81
C ARG A 252 6.90 15.54 13.66
N GLY A 253 8.12 16.02 13.38
CA GLY A 253 8.35 17.03 12.35
C GLY A 253 8.10 16.55 10.93
N THR A 254 8.06 15.23 10.72
CA THR A 254 7.86 14.57 9.42
C THR A 254 6.40 14.42 9.03
N VAL A 255 5.46 14.77 9.91
CA VAL A 255 4.02 14.69 9.63
C VAL A 255 3.40 16.07 9.63
N ALA A 256 2.48 16.33 8.71
CA ALA A 256 1.73 17.57 8.64
C ALA A 256 0.42 17.31 7.89
N GLY A 257 -0.71 17.43 8.59
CA GLY A 257 -2.01 17.19 7.98
C GLY A 257 -3.05 16.70 8.96
N GLY A 258 -4.30 16.94 8.59
CA GLY A 258 -5.44 16.57 9.41
C GLY A 258 -6.74 17.03 8.78
N PHE A 259 -7.68 16.10 8.64
CA PHE A 259 -9.02 16.35 8.14
C PHE A 259 -10.06 15.88 9.14
N ALA A 260 -11.23 16.49 9.08
CA ALA A 260 -12.41 16.07 9.80
C ALA A 260 -13.60 16.09 8.85
N PHE A 261 -14.48 15.12 8.99
CA PHE A 261 -15.65 14.96 8.13
C PHE A 261 -16.74 14.22 8.87
N ASP A 262 -17.95 14.29 8.35
CA ASP A 262 -19.07 13.53 8.83
C ASP A 262 -19.83 12.86 7.70
N ASN A 263 -20.61 11.85 8.05
CA ASN A 263 -21.40 11.10 7.08
C ASN A 263 -22.91 11.44 7.14
N ALA A 264 -23.32 12.54 7.76
CA ALA A 264 -24.75 12.86 7.94
C ALA A 264 -25.48 12.97 6.60
N ASP A 265 -24.87 13.68 5.65
CA ASP A 265 -25.40 13.90 4.30
C ASP A 265 -24.89 12.89 3.26
N ALA A 266 -24.17 11.84 3.72
CA ALA A 266 -23.63 10.83 2.83
C ALA A 266 -24.71 10.12 2.03
N HIS A 267 -24.53 10.05 0.71
CA HIS A 267 -25.43 9.40 -0.24
C HIS A 267 -24.66 8.52 -1.24
N ALA A 268 -25.38 7.62 -1.94
CA ALA A 268 -24.78 6.83 -3.01
C ALA A 268 -24.35 7.71 -4.20
N ALA A 269 -23.28 7.32 -4.89
CA ALA A 269 -22.87 8.00 -6.11
C ALA A 269 -23.88 7.78 -7.23
N SER A 270 -24.19 8.85 -7.96
CA SER A 270 -25.00 8.74 -9.18
C SER A 270 -24.15 8.25 -10.34
N ASP A 271 -24.77 7.57 -11.30
CA ASP A 271 -24.09 7.12 -12.53
C ASP A 271 -23.39 8.29 -13.25
N ALA A 272 -24.00 9.48 -13.26
CA ALA A 272 -23.41 10.68 -13.86
C ALA A 272 -22.13 11.14 -13.14
N ASN A 273 -22.05 11.02 -11.82
CA ASN A 273 -20.84 11.37 -11.07
C ASN A 273 -19.77 10.28 -11.21
N ILE A 274 -20.15 9.00 -11.26
CA ILE A 274 -19.23 7.89 -11.56
C ILE A 274 -18.61 8.08 -12.96
N GLN A 275 -19.45 8.40 -13.96
CA GLN A 275 -19.00 8.73 -15.32
C GLN A 275 -18.01 9.90 -15.33
N ALA A 276 -18.32 10.97 -14.58
CA ALA A 276 -17.44 12.13 -14.52
C ALA A 276 -16.11 11.82 -13.82
N MET A 277 -16.10 10.94 -12.80
CA MET A 277 -14.88 10.48 -12.13
C MET A 277 -14.01 9.68 -13.09
N TYR A 278 -14.61 8.76 -13.85
CA TYR A 278 -13.91 8.00 -14.88
C TYR A 278 -13.26 8.93 -15.91
N GLN A 279 -14.00 9.91 -16.44
CA GLN A 279 -13.47 10.87 -17.42
C GLN A 279 -12.35 11.74 -16.87
N ALA A 280 -12.36 12.03 -15.56
CA ALA A 280 -11.33 12.85 -14.93
C ALA A 280 -10.04 12.08 -14.63
N THR A 281 -10.09 10.74 -14.59
CA THR A 281 -8.97 9.91 -14.10
C THR A 281 -8.43 8.91 -15.11
N PHE A 282 -9.26 8.46 -16.05
CA PHE A 282 -8.88 7.41 -16.98
C PHE A 282 -8.17 7.98 -18.22
N ASP A 283 -6.93 7.54 -18.41
CA ASP A 283 -6.17 7.71 -19.64
C ASP A 283 -5.72 6.32 -20.12
N ALA A 284 -6.11 5.92 -21.33
CA ALA A 284 -5.84 4.58 -21.85
C ALA A 284 -4.35 4.31 -22.11
N ASP A 285 -3.57 5.36 -22.40
CA ASP A 285 -2.20 5.23 -22.88
C ASP A 285 -1.14 5.50 -21.80
N ALA A 286 -1.51 6.28 -20.78
CA ALA A 286 -0.60 6.70 -19.72
C ALA A 286 -0.14 5.54 -18.83
N THR A 287 1.12 5.53 -18.41
CA THR A 287 1.63 4.57 -17.41
C THR A 287 2.58 5.29 -16.44
N PRO A 288 2.10 6.30 -15.70
CA PRO A 288 2.94 7.30 -15.03
C PRO A 288 3.95 6.70 -14.05
N LEU A 289 3.58 5.65 -13.32
CA LEU A 289 4.49 4.97 -12.39
C LEU A 289 5.63 4.25 -13.14
N ILE A 290 5.30 3.50 -14.20
CA ILE A 290 6.28 2.78 -15.02
C ILE A 290 7.21 3.77 -15.72
N ASP A 291 6.67 4.86 -16.25
CA ASP A 291 7.44 5.93 -16.88
C ASP A 291 8.37 6.63 -15.90
N ALA A 292 7.92 6.86 -14.65
CA ALA A 292 8.75 7.40 -13.59
C ALA A 292 9.90 6.45 -13.25
N ILE A 293 9.63 5.15 -13.04
CA ILE A 293 10.68 4.15 -12.76
C ILE A 293 11.70 4.12 -13.90
N ARG A 294 11.24 4.12 -15.16
CA ARG A 294 12.09 4.15 -16.34
C ARG A 294 13.04 5.34 -16.32
N ARG A 295 12.50 6.54 -16.06
CA ARG A 295 13.29 7.77 -15.95
C ARG A 295 14.32 7.69 -14.82
N ILE A 296 13.93 7.17 -13.66
CA ILE A 296 14.82 7.01 -12.49
C ILE A 296 15.97 6.07 -12.83
N VAL A 297 15.68 4.87 -13.31
CA VAL A 297 16.71 3.87 -13.66
C VAL A 297 17.67 4.43 -14.72
N GLN A 298 17.14 5.11 -15.75
CA GLN A 298 17.96 5.74 -16.78
C GLN A 298 18.88 6.83 -16.22
N ALA A 299 18.40 7.69 -15.31
CA ALA A 299 19.21 8.73 -14.71
C ALA A 299 20.37 8.14 -13.88
N HIS A 300 20.11 7.11 -13.06
CA HIS A 300 21.13 6.41 -12.28
C HIS A 300 22.08 5.56 -13.14
N ALA A 301 21.66 5.17 -14.36
CA ALA A 301 22.55 4.50 -15.31
C ALA A 301 23.48 5.46 -16.06
N THR A 302 23.17 6.77 -16.07
CA THR A 302 23.83 7.74 -16.96
C THR A 302 24.60 8.83 -16.23
N PHE A 303 23.96 9.57 -15.31
CA PHE A 303 24.55 10.76 -14.70
C PHE A 303 24.37 10.88 -13.18
N LEU A 304 23.51 10.07 -12.56
CA LEU A 304 23.40 9.97 -11.09
C LEU A 304 24.17 8.78 -10.53
N PRO A 305 24.55 8.77 -9.24
CA PRO A 305 25.25 7.64 -8.63
C PRO A 305 24.41 6.37 -8.65
N ARG A 306 24.92 5.28 -9.23
CA ARG A 306 24.22 3.97 -9.28
C ARG A 306 23.87 3.42 -7.89
N ALA A 307 24.74 3.65 -6.91
CA ALA A 307 24.55 3.18 -5.53
C ALA A 307 23.31 3.79 -4.86
N ASP A 308 22.81 4.93 -5.35
CA ASP A 308 21.63 5.60 -4.79
C ASP A 308 20.31 5.00 -5.32
N LEU A 309 20.35 4.10 -6.32
CA LEU A 309 19.15 3.58 -6.99
C LEU A 309 18.23 2.80 -6.04
N GLU A 310 18.80 2.09 -5.07
CA GLU A 310 18.04 1.39 -4.02
C GLU A 310 17.21 2.38 -3.19
N ASN A 311 17.82 3.48 -2.76
CA ASN A 311 17.11 4.52 -2.03
C ASN A 311 16.11 5.27 -2.92
N ALA A 312 16.40 5.42 -4.22
CA ALA A 312 15.53 6.09 -5.17
C ALA A 312 14.22 5.34 -5.45
N LEU A 313 14.23 4.00 -5.40
CA LEU A 313 13.06 3.16 -5.62
C LEU A 313 12.46 2.58 -4.33
N ARG A 314 12.99 2.96 -3.16
CA ARG A 314 12.59 2.46 -1.84
C ARG A 314 11.07 2.47 -1.59
N GLU A 315 10.38 3.48 -2.11
CA GLU A 315 8.94 3.69 -1.89
C GLU A 315 8.07 3.07 -3.00
N LEU A 316 8.67 2.44 -4.01
CA LEU A 316 7.94 1.76 -5.09
C LEU A 316 6.97 0.69 -4.57
N PRO A 317 7.32 -0.21 -3.63
CA PRO A 317 6.36 -1.23 -3.15
C PRO A 317 5.09 -0.62 -2.55
N VAL A 318 5.22 0.52 -1.85
CA VAL A 318 4.05 1.21 -1.25
C VAL A 318 3.17 1.84 -2.34
N ILE A 319 3.78 2.43 -3.37
CA ILE A 319 3.05 3.06 -4.49
C ILE A 319 2.43 2.00 -5.41
N ALA A 320 3.10 0.86 -5.62
CA ALA A 320 2.68 -0.19 -6.55
C ALA A 320 1.34 -0.83 -6.17
N ILE A 321 1.03 -0.90 -4.87
CA ILE A 321 -0.27 -1.40 -4.37
C ILE A 321 -1.44 -0.66 -5.03
N ARG A 322 -1.23 0.58 -5.49
CA ARG A 322 -2.25 1.34 -6.21
C ARG A 322 -2.79 0.71 -7.48
N LYS A 323 -2.06 -0.22 -8.08
CA LYS A 323 -2.55 -0.95 -9.27
C LYS A 323 -3.79 -1.79 -8.97
N TYR A 324 -3.98 -2.24 -7.73
CA TYR A 324 -5.20 -2.94 -7.34
C TYR A 324 -6.46 -2.06 -7.34
N ALA A 325 -6.34 -0.74 -7.51
CA ALA A 325 -7.50 0.13 -7.72
C ALA A 325 -8.29 -0.20 -9.00
N TYR A 326 -7.68 -0.89 -9.98
CA TYR A 326 -8.38 -1.35 -11.17
C TYR A 326 -9.54 -2.30 -10.82
N GLU A 327 -9.37 -3.17 -9.81
CA GLU A 327 -10.41 -4.12 -9.38
C GLU A 327 -11.67 -3.40 -8.93
N HIS A 328 -11.53 -2.29 -8.18
CA HIS A 328 -12.66 -1.48 -7.75
C HIS A 328 -13.45 -0.90 -8.93
N ALA A 329 -12.77 -0.45 -9.98
CA ALA A 329 -13.43 0.10 -11.17
C ALA A 329 -14.10 -1.01 -12.00
N LEU A 330 -13.46 -2.16 -12.16
CA LEU A 330 -14.05 -3.33 -12.81
C LEU A 330 -15.30 -3.80 -12.09
N ALA A 331 -15.26 -3.84 -10.75
CA ALA A 331 -16.39 -4.24 -9.91
C ALA A 331 -17.58 -3.26 -9.93
N ILE A 332 -17.39 -2.04 -10.42
CA ILE A 332 -18.47 -1.07 -10.67
C ILE A 332 -19.10 -1.30 -12.06
N PHE A 333 -18.27 -1.58 -13.05
CA PHE A 333 -18.70 -1.62 -14.45
C PHE A 333 -19.17 -2.99 -14.92
N GLY A 334 -18.68 -4.08 -14.32
CA GLY A 334 -19.03 -5.45 -14.67
C GLY A 334 -19.97 -6.13 -13.67
N ASP A 335 -20.63 -7.19 -14.13
CA ASP A 335 -21.37 -8.13 -13.29
C ASP A 335 -20.41 -9.19 -12.73
N ILE A 336 -19.62 -8.79 -11.74
CA ILE A 336 -18.54 -9.62 -11.19
C ILE A 336 -19.02 -10.79 -10.33
N GLU A 337 -20.32 -10.91 -10.07
CA GLU A 337 -20.93 -12.08 -9.41
C GLU A 337 -21.68 -12.98 -10.42
N GLY A 338 -21.71 -12.57 -11.69
CA GLY A 338 -22.45 -13.23 -12.76
C GLY A 338 -21.61 -13.42 -14.01
N ASP A 339 -22.11 -12.94 -15.15
CA ASP A 339 -21.57 -13.29 -16.48
C ASP A 339 -20.13 -12.81 -16.70
N ASP A 340 -19.67 -11.79 -15.96
CA ASP A 340 -18.32 -11.25 -16.10
C ASP A 340 -17.30 -11.87 -15.15
N TYR A 341 -17.69 -12.80 -14.25
CA TYR A 341 -16.82 -13.36 -13.20
C TYR A 341 -15.49 -13.92 -13.75
N ASP A 342 -15.53 -14.79 -14.77
CA ASP A 342 -14.31 -15.39 -15.31
C ASP A 342 -13.36 -14.34 -15.92
N THR A 343 -13.92 -13.28 -16.52
CA THR A 343 -13.12 -12.18 -17.09
C THR A 343 -12.62 -11.23 -16.01
N PHE A 344 -13.38 -11.06 -14.93
CA PHE A 344 -12.94 -10.34 -13.74
C PHE A 344 -11.70 -11.01 -13.13
N GLU A 345 -11.76 -12.31 -12.87
CA GLU A 345 -10.66 -13.09 -12.29
C GLU A 345 -9.41 -13.07 -13.19
N GLU A 346 -9.56 -13.20 -14.51
CA GLU A 346 -8.45 -13.05 -15.47
C GLU A 346 -7.79 -11.68 -15.38
N CYS A 347 -8.59 -10.63 -15.19
CA CYS A 347 -8.07 -9.27 -15.05
C CYS A 347 -7.39 -9.09 -13.68
N CYS A 348 -7.94 -9.66 -12.60
CA CYS A 348 -7.30 -9.69 -11.28
C CYS A 348 -5.93 -10.39 -11.34
N ASP A 349 -5.80 -11.51 -12.04
CA ASP A 349 -4.51 -12.19 -12.26
C ASP A 349 -3.51 -11.27 -12.98
N ARG A 350 -3.96 -10.49 -13.96
CA ARG A 350 -3.13 -9.52 -14.68
C ARG A 350 -2.72 -8.34 -13.82
N ILE A 351 -3.61 -7.86 -12.95
CA ILE A 351 -3.33 -6.80 -11.97
C ILE A 351 -2.30 -7.30 -10.95
N ALA A 352 -2.46 -8.52 -10.43
CA ALA A 352 -1.48 -9.15 -9.56
C ALA A 352 -0.13 -9.33 -10.27
N ALA A 353 -0.11 -9.79 -11.52
CA ALA A 353 1.10 -9.92 -12.32
C ALA A 353 1.77 -8.56 -12.61
N LEU A 354 0.99 -7.48 -12.73
CA LEU A 354 1.52 -6.12 -12.86
C LEU A 354 2.17 -5.66 -11.55
N HIS A 355 1.50 -5.85 -10.42
CA HIS A 355 2.03 -5.54 -9.09
C HIS A 355 3.33 -6.31 -8.80
N GLY A 356 3.30 -7.64 -8.91
CA GLY A 356 4.47 -8.50 -8.70
C GLY A 356 5.60 -8.20 -9.70
N GLY A 357 5.25 -7.84 -10.93
CA GLY A 357 6.21 -7.37 -11.93
C GLY A 357 6.93 -6.09 -11.52
N LEU A 358 6.23 -5.11 -10.94
CA LEU A 358 6.85 -3.89 -10.40
C LEU A 358 7.81 -4.20 -9.24
N ASN A 359 7.47 -5.16 -8.38
CA ASN A 359 8.36 -5.66 -7.33
C ASN A 359 9.60 -6.35 -7.91
N ALA A 360 9.44 -7.16 -8.96
CA ALA A 360 10.55 -7.78 -9.66
C ALA A 360 11.47 -6.75 -10.35
N VAL A 361 10.89 -5.69 -10.93
CA VAL A 361 11.66 -4.54 -11.47
C VAL A 361 12.46 -3.85 -10.37
N HIS A 362 11.85 -3.60 -9.21
CA HIS A 362 12.53 -3.00 -8.07
C HIS A 362 13.77 -3.82 -7.67
N LEU A 363 13.59 -5.12 -7.47
CA LEU A 363 14.66 -6.06 -7.14
C LEU A 363 15.82 -6.03 -8.14
N ARG A 364 15.50 -6.12 -9.43
CA ARG A 364 16.49 -6.11 -10.51
C ARG A 364 17.20 -4.75 -10.61
N ALA A 365 16.48 -3.65 -10.40
CA ALA A 365 17.07 -2.32 -10.39
C ALA A 365 18.02 -2.14 -9.21
N VAL A 366 17.69 -2.66 -8.02
CA VAL A 366 18.60 -2.68 -6.85
C VAL A 366 19.84 -3.52 -7.13
N ALA A 367 19.67 -4.72 -7.68
CA ALA A 367 20.79 -5.59 -8.06
C ALA A 367 21.73 -4.90 -9.07
N TYR A 368 21.15 -4.23 -10.08
CA TYR A 368 21.88 -3.36 -10.99
C TYR A 368 22.60 -2.23 -10.25
N GLY A 369 21.95 -1.52 -9.33
CA GLY A 369 22.54 -0.41 -8.57
C GLY A 369 23.78 -0.80 -7.75
N ARG A 370 23.79 -2.01 -7.19
CA ARG A 370 24.87 -2.53 -6.33
C ARG A 370 26.12 -2.92 -7.13
N ASN A 371 26.02 -3.98 -7.94
CA ASN A 371 27.17 -4.56 -8.66
C ASN A 371 26.81 -5.08 -10.06
N GLY A 372 25.57 -4.89 -10.53
CA GLY A 372 25.13 -5.47 -11.81
C GLY A 372 25.79 -4.86 -13.05
N ASP A 373 25.50 -5.43 -14.21
CA ASP A 373 26.10 -5.04 -15.48
C ASP A 373 25.07 -4.44 -16.47
N ALA A 374 25.50 -4.18 -17.71
CA ALA A 374 24.63 -3.66 -18.75
C ALA A 374 23.51 -4.63 -19.16
N GLY A 375 23.70 -5.93 -18.97
CA GLY A 375 22.67 -6.95 -19.18
C GLY A 375 21.56 -6.87 -18.14
N ASP A 376 21.89 -6.59 -16.87
CA ASP A 376 20.89 -6.36 -15.82
C ASP A 376 20.04 -5.12 -16.12
N LEU A 377 20.68 -4.03 -16.55
CA LEU A 377 19.96 -2.83 -17.00
C LEU A 377 19.03 -3.14 -18.18
N ALA A 378 19.51 -3.87 -19.18
CA ALA A 378 18.69 -4.24 -20.33
C ALA A 378 17.46 -5.07 -19.93
N ARG A 379 17.61 -6.00 -18.97
CA ARG A 379 16.48 -6.79 -18.43
C ARG A 379 15.48 -5.92 -17.68
N VAL A 380 15.94 -4.96 -16.87
CA VAL A 380 15.06 -4.00 -16.18
C VAL A 380 14.21 -3.23 -17.20
N MET A 381 14.84 -2.72 -18.28
CA MET A 381 14.14 -1.96 -19.30
C MET A 381 13.14 -2.82 -20.10
N GLN A 382 13.52 -4.05 -20.44
CA GLN A 382 12.62 -5.00 -21.11
C GLN A 382 11.41 -5.36 -20.24
N GLU A 383 11.62 -5.54 -18.93
CA GLU A 383 10.53 -5.82 -18.00
C GLU A 383 9.59 -4.61 -17.89
N LEU A 384 10.11 -3.39 -17.82
CA LEU A 384 9.29 -2.18 -17.86
C LEU A 384 8.47 -2.07 -19.15
N ASP A 385 9.02 -2.46 -20.31
CA ASP A 385 8.26 -2.52 -21.57
C ASP A 385 7.12 -3.54 -21.47
N ARG A 386 7.39 -4.74 -20.96
CA ARG A 386 6.37 -5.79 -20.75
C ARG A 386 5.24 -5.32 -19.82
N LEU A 387 5.58 -4.66 -18.71
CA LEU A 387 4.60 -4.14 -17.75
C LEU A 387 3.78 -2.99 -18.33
N THR A 388 4.37 -2.17 -19.20
CA THR A 388 3.64 -1.11 -19.92
C THR A 388 2.49 -1.72 -20.73
N GLU A 389 2.78 -2.77 -21.50
CA GLU A 389 1.75 -3.39 -22.33
C GLU A 389 0.74 -4.21 -21.53
N LEU A 390 1.17 -4.81 -20.42
CA LEU A 390 0.26 -5.46 -19.47
C LEU A 390 -0.74 -4.45 -18.89
N GLU A 391 -0.25 -3.30 -18.41
CA GLU A 391 -1.09 -2.24 -17.84
C GLU A 391 -2.05 -1.65 -18.88
N ARG A 392 -1.58 -1.35 -20.10
CA ARG A 392 -2.45 -0.89 -21.19
C ARG A 392 -3.53 -1.92 -21.55
N GLY A 393 -3.19 -3.20 -21.51
CA GLY A 393 -4.18 -4.25 -21.67
C GLY A 393 -5.26 -4.19 -20.59
N ILE A 394 -4.90 -3.97 -19.32
CA ILE A 394 -5.88 -3.89 -18.20
C ILE A 394 -6.79 -2.69 -18.42
N LYS A 395 -6.21 -1.56 -18.84
CA LYS A 395 -6.96 -0.35 -19.20
C LYS A 395 -7.91 -0.57 -20.38
N ALA A 396 -7.51 -1.35 -21.38
CA ALA A 396 -8.38 -1.69 -22.50
C ALA A 396 -9.62 -2.48 -22.02
N THR A 397 -9.43 -3.50 -21.19
CA THR A 397 -10.54 -4.25 -20.56
C THR A 397 -11.45 -3.31 -19.75
N LEU A 398 -10.86 -2.42 -18.94
CA LEU A 398 -11.63 -1.45 -18.16
C LEU A 398 -12.44 -0.50 -19.04
N ALA A 399 -11.87 -0.01 -20.15
CA ALA A 399 -12.56 0.88 -21.09
C ALA A 399 -13.72 0.18 -21.80
N GLU A 400 -13.58 -1.09 -22.17
CA GLU A 400 -14.67 -1.88 -22.75
C GLU A 400 -15.82 -2.06 -21.76
N TRP A 401 -15.51 -2.38 -20.50
CA TRP A 401 -16.53 -2.54 -19.46
C TRP A 401 -17.23 -1.22 -19.14
N HIS A 402 -16.47 -0.14 -19.04
CA HIS A 402 -17.01 1.21 -18.89
C HIS A 402 -17.96 1.57 -20.03
N ALA A 403 -17.57 1.33 -21.28
CA ALA A 403 -18.39 1.65 -22.45
C ALA A 403 -19.70 0.85 -22.45
N ARG A 404 -19.66 -0.44 -22.08
CA ARG A 404 -20.86 -1.28 -21.92
C ARG A 404 -21.75 -0.79 -20.79
N TRP A 405 -21.17 -0.49 -19.62
CA TRP A 405 -21.87 0.00 -18.44
C TRP A 405 -22.59 1.32 -18.70
N TRP A 406 -21.92 2.28 -19.34
CA TRP A 406 -22.47 3.59 -19.68
C TRP A 406 -23.47 3.51 -20.83
N GLY A 407 -23.19 2.71 -21.85
CA GLY A 407 -24.10 2.50 -22.99
C GLY A 407 -25.44 1.85 -22.60
N GLY A 408 -25.48 1.11 -21.50
CA GLY A 408 -26.73 0.59 -20.92
C GLY A 408 -27.52 1.58 -20.05
N ARG A 409 -26.96 2.78 -19.79
CA ARG A 409 -27.52 3.80 -18.89
C ARG A 409 -27.81 5.14 -19.56
N ALA A 410 -27.15 5.43 -20.68
CA ALA A 410 -27.44 6.56 -21.57
C ALA A 410 -28.68 6.28 -22.42
#